data_AF-A0A966Y1W0-F1
#
_entry.id   AF-A0A966Y1W0-F1
#
_cell.length_a   1.000
_cell.length_b   1.000
_cell.length_c   1.000
_cell.angle_alpha   90.00
_cell.angle_beta   90.00
_cell.angle_gamma   90.00
#
_symmetry.space_group_name_H-M   'P 1'
#
loop_
_entity.id
_entity.type
_entity.pdbx_description
1 polymer ?
#
loop_
_entity_poly.entity_id
_entity_poly.type
_entity_poly.pdbx_seq_one_letter_code
_entity_poly.pdbx_strand_id
1 'polypeptide(L)'
;DVFAGDRRVPAAQALADAGLGPLVLGAKEGLALLNGTQFSTAYALAGLFEAENLFGAALVTGALSTDAARGSDAPFDPRIHRLRGHKGQIEAADSLRRLMAGSAIRASHLVGDERVQDPYCLRCQPQVMGAALDILRQAATTLAIEANGVTDNPLIFPETGEALSGGNFHAEPVAFAADIIALAICEIGSLAERRVAMLVDPALSGLPAFLTPKPGLNSGFMIPQVTAAALVSENKQRAYPASVDSIPTSANQEDHVSMAAHGARRLLGMVENACGVVGIELLAAAQGCDFHRPLATSKSLEAVRGLVRRDVPHLDNDRYFHPDLAKAIALVTSGGIVDAVGRHVLPAIEGRTSS
;
A
#
# COMPACT_ATOMS: atom_id res chain seq x y z
N ASP A 1 7.45 -32.09 5.25
CA ASP A 1 6.00 -31.81 5.25
C ASP A 1 5.65 -30.81 4.16
N VAL A 2 4.39 -30.75 3.76
CA VAL A 2 3.83 -29.74 2.85
C VAL A 2 2.48 -29.26 3.39
N PHE A 3 2.01 -28.10 2.91
CA PHE A 3 0.67 -27.61 3.20
C PHE A 3 -0.34 -28.14 2.16
N ALA A 4 -1.42 -28.76 2.62
CA ALA A 4 -2.56 -29.21 1.81
C ALA A 4 -3.83 -28.57 2.37
N GLY A 5 -4.26 -27.45 1.76
CA GLY A 5 -5.17 -26.50 2.41
C GLY A 5 -4.54 -25.97 3.70
N ASP A 6 -5.31 -25.94 4.79
CA ASP A 6 -4.85 -25.43 6.10
C ASP A 6 -4.07 -26.45 6.94
N ARG A 7 -3.82 -27.66 6.41
CA ARG A 7 -3.15 -28.74 7.16
C ARG A 7 -1.74 -28.96 6.67
N ARG A 8 -0.82 -29.14 7.63
CA ARG A 8 0.54 -29.61 7.38
C ARG A 8 0.57 -31.14 7.41
N VAL A 9 0.97 -31.76 6.31
CA VAL A 9 0.98 -33.22 6.13
C VAL A 9 2.35 -33.72 5.68
N PRO A 10 2.71 -35.00 5.94
CA PRO A 10 3.94 -35.59 5.41
C PRO A 10 3.99 -35.51 3.88
N ALA A 11 5.16 -35.18 3.32
CA ALA A 11 5.31 -34.98 1.87
C ALA A 11 4.99 -36.25 1.06
N ALA A 12 5.37 -37.43 1.57
CA ALA A 12 5.06 -38.71 0.92
C ALA A 12 3.54 -38.96 0.81
N GLN A 13 2.78 -38.56 1.84
CA GLN A 13 1.32 -38.66 1.81
C GLN A 13 0.74 -37.69 0.77
N ALA A 14 1.18 -36.43 0.77
CA ALA A 14 0.68 -35.44 -0.20
C ALA A 14 0.98 -35.81 -1.65
N LEU A 15 2.16 -36.38 -1.92
CA LEU A 15 2.49 -36.90 -3.25
C LEU A 15 1.55 -38.05 -3.64
N ALA A 16 1.35 -39.03 -2.75
CA ALA A 16 0.45 -40.15 -3.02
C ALA A 16 -1.00 -39.70 -3.24
N ASP A 17 -1.50 -38.75 -2.43
CA ASP A 17 -2.83 -38.17 -2.57
C ASP A 17 -3.00 -37.42 -3.90
N ALA A 18 -1.92 -36.85 -4.45
CA ALA A 18 -1.88 -36.20 -5.76
C ALA A 18 -1.61 -37.15 -6.94
N GLY A 19 -1.48 -38.47 -6.70
CA GLY A 19 -1.13 -39.45 -7.74
C GLY A 19 0.31 -39.35 -8.23
N LEU A 20 1.21 -38.76 -7.43
CA LEU A 20 2.62 -38.56 -7.74
C LEU A 20 3.52 -39.49 -6.91
N GLY A 21 4.65 -39.89 -7.49
CA GLY A 21 5.72 -40.61 -6.80
C GLY A 21 6.88 -39.68 -6.41
N PRO A 22 7.71 -40.03 -5.41
CA PRO A 22 8.94 -39.32 -5.13
C PRO A 22 9.90 -39.36 -6.33
N LEU A 23 10.62 -38.26 -6.57
CA LEU A 23 11.65 -38.17 -7.61
C LEU A 23 13.04 -38.44 -7.04
N VAL A 24 13.90 -39.06 -7.86
CA VAL A 24 15.35 -39.18 -7.60
C VAL A 24 16.05 -38.15 -8.47
N LEU A 25 16.73 -37.19 -7.84
CA LEU A 25 17.38 -36.09 -8.56
C LEU A 25 18.61 -36.58 -9.32
N GLY A 26 18.72 -36.14 -10.57
CA GLY A 26 19.89 -36.31 -11.43
C GLY A 26 21.01 -35.30 -11.13
N ALA A 27 22.05 -35.36 -11.96
CA ALA A 27 23.14 -34.38 -11.89
C ALA A 27 22.62 -32.96 -12.11
N LYS A 28 23.15 -31.98 -11.36
CA LYS A 28 22.76 -30.55 -11.35
C LYS A 28 21.35 -30.24 -10.81
N GLU A 29 20.38 -31.14 -10.90
CA GLU A 29 18.98 -30.85 -10.53
C GLU A 29 18.81 -30.32 -9.11
N GLY A 30 19.59 -30.84 -8.14
CA GLY A 30 19.58 -30.31 -6.77
C GLY A 30 19.99 -28.84 -6.67
N LEU A 31 21.04 -28.43 -7.41
CA LEU A 31 21.46 -27.03 -7.47
C LEU A 31 20.44 -26.18 -8.22
N ALA A 32 19.92 -26.67 -9.35
CA ALA A 32 18.93 -25.95 -10.14
C ALA A 32 17.63 -25.66 -9.34
N LEU A 33 17.27 -26.52 -8.39
CA LEU A 33 16.11 -26.33 -7.52
C LEU A 33 16.36 -25.39 -6.33
N LEU A 34 17.59 -25.35 -5.80
CA LEU A 34 17.92 -24.61 -4.57
C LEU A 34 18.57 -23.24 -4.82
N ASN A 35 19.32 -23.12 -5.91
CA ASN A 35 20.09 -21.93 -6.23
C ASN A 35 19.25 -20.98 -7.11
N GLY A 36 19.02 -19.76 -6.62
CA GLY A 36 18.25 -18.76 -7.33
C GLY A 36 17.57 -17.76 -6.40
N THR A 37 16.82 -16.83 -6.98
CA THR A 37 16.24 -15.69 -6.26
C THR A 37 14.73 -15.81 -6.04
N GLN A 38 14.12 -16.95 -6.40
CA GLN A 38 12.68 -17.12 -6.52
C GLN A 38 11.91 -16.83 -5.22
N PHE A 39 12.45 -17.22 -4.06
CA PHE A 39 11.83 -16.89 -2.78
C PHE A 39 11.76 -15.38 -2.53
N SER A 40 12.90 -14.69 -2.68
CA SER A 40 13.00 -13.25 -2.48
C SER A 40 12.12 -12.49 -3.48
N THR A 41 12.16 -12.89 -4.75
CA THR A 41 11.38 -12.28 -5.84
C THR A 41 9.89 -12.46 -5.62
N ALA A 42 9.44 -13.66 -5.24
CA ALA A 42 8.03 -13.94 -4.98
C ALA A 42 7.48 -13.12 -3.80
N TYR A 43 8.23 -13.02 -2.69
CA TYR A 43 7.82 -12.21 -1.55
C TYR A 43 7.82 -10.71 -1.87
N ALA A 44 8.79 -10.23 -2.66
CA ALA A 44 8.84 -8.83 -3.08
C ALA A 44 7.66 -8.49 -4.00
N LEU A 45 7.31 -9.38 -4.93
CA LEU A 45 6.11 -9.26 -5.78
C LEU A 45 4.83 -9.28 -4.96
N ALA A 46 4.70 -10.19 -3.98
CA ALA A 46 3.55 -10.20 -3.09
C ALA A 46 3.40 -8.87 -2.33
N GLY A 47 4.50 -8.33 -1.80
CA GLY A 47 4.52 -7.00 -1.18
C GLY A 47 4.16 -5.88 -2.15
N LEU A 48 4.62 -5.93 -3.40
CA LEU A 48 4.29 -4.96 -4.45
C LEU A 48 2.80 -4.97 -4.80
N PHE A 49 2.19 -6.13 -4.98
CA PHE A 49 0.77 -6.26 -5.31
C PHE A 49 -0.13 -5.73 -4.19
N GLU A 50 0.21 -6.05 -2.94
CA GLU A 50 -0.50 -5.50 -1.77
C GLU A 50 -0.29 -3.97 -1.66
N ALA A 51 0.92 -3.47 -1.97
CA ALA A 51 1.20 -2.04 -2.02
C ALA A 51 0.41 -1.31 -3.13
N GLU A 52 0.12 -1.96 -4.27
CA GLU A 52 -0.74 -1.39 -5.32
C GLU A 52 -2.15 -1.14 -4.83
N ASN A 53 -2.73 -2.15 -4.16
CA ASN A 53 -4.04 -2.04 -3.59
C ASN A 53 -4.10 -0.96 -2.48
N LEU A 54 -3.10 -0.96 -1.58
CA LEU A 54 -2.93 0.05 -0.55
C LEU A 54 -2.84 1.46 -1.14
N PHE A 55 -2.03 1.66 -2.18
CA PHE A 55 -1.86 2.94 -2.86
C PHE A 55 -3.20 3.47 -3.41
N GLY A 56 -3.94 2.60 -4.10
CA GLY A 56 -5.25 2.94 -4.65
C GLY A 56 -6.25 3.33 -3.55
N ALA A 57 -6.32 2.53 -2.48
CA ALA A 57 -7.17 2.83 -1.32
C ALA A 57 -6.79 4.17 -0.67
N ALA A 58 -5.49 4.44 -0.50
CA ALA A 58 -5.00 5.67 0.12
C ALA A 58 -5.28 6.95 -0.70
N LEU A 59 -5.31 6.86 -2.05
CA LEU A 59 -5.78 7.98 -2.89
C LEU A 59 -7.27 8.25 -2.69
N VAL A 60 -8.08 7.19 -2.58
CA VAL A 60 -9.52 7.31 -2.37
C VAL A 60 -9.85 7.86 -0.98
N THR A 61 -9.24 7.32 0.08
CA THR A 61 -9.41 7.85 1.45
C THR A 61 -8.85 9.25 1.57
N GLY A 62 -7.74 9.55 0.91
CA GLY A 62 -7.17 10.89 0.85
C GLY A 62 -8.10 11.93 0.23
N ALA A 63 -8.75 11.59 -0.90
CA ALA A 63 -9.79 12.44 -1.50
C ALA A 63 -11.01 12.61 -0.58
N LEU A 64 -11.46 11.53 0.07
CA LEU A 64 -12.56 11.58 1.03
C LEU A 64 -12.20 12.44 2.25
N SER A 65 -10.98 12.34 2.77
CA SER A 65 -10.45 13.15 3.86
C SER A 65 -10.35 14.62 3.49
N THR A 66 -9.92 14.94 2.27
CA THR A 66 -9.94 16.31 1.76
C THR A 66 -11.36 16.85 1.81
N ASP A 67 -12.35 16.11 1.31
CA ASP A 67 -13.72 16.59 1.26
C ASP A 67 -14.35 16.68 2.67
N ALA A 68 -14.09 15.72 3.54
CA ALA A 68 -14.50 15.73 4.95
C ALA A 68 -13.97 16.95 5.72
N ALA A 69 -12.75 17.40 5.41
CA ALA A 69 -12.17 18.60 6.00
C ALA A 69 -12.61 19.90 5.29
N ARG A 70 -13.51 19.81 4.30
CA ARG A 70 -13.80 20.92 3.37
C ARG A 70 -12.51 21.51 2.78
N GLY A 71 -11.57 20.67 2.37
CA GLY A 71 -10.31 21.09 1.78
C GLY A 71 -10.46 21.52 0.31
N SER A 72 -9.49 22.27 -0.18
CA SER A 72 -9.43 22.74 -1.55
C SER A 72 -8.95 21.67 -2.52
N ASP A 73 -9.56 21.63 -3.70
CA ASP A 73 -9.11 20.84 -4.86
C ASP A 73 -8.16 21.63 -5.78
N ALA A 74 -7.94 22.93 -5.51
CA ALA A 74 -6.98 23.75 -6.25
C ALA A 74 -5.55 23.18 -6.29
N PRO A 75 -5.03 22.52 -5.21
CA PRO A 75 -3.75 21.82 -5.27
C PRO A 75 -3.64 20.71 -6.31
N PHE A 76 -4.77 20.25 -6.88
CA PHE A 76 -4.83 19.17 -7.87
C PHE A 76 -4.94 19.72 -9.31
N ASP A 77 -4.79 21.03 -9.50
CA ASP A 77 -4.84 21.65 -10.83
C ASP A 77 -3.71 21.10 -11.73
N PRO A 78 -4.04 20.60 -12.94
CA PRO A 78 -3.07 19.96 -13.82
C PRO A 78 -1.93 20.88 -14.27
N ARG A 79 -2.07 22.21 -14.19
CA ARG A 79 -0.99 23.16 -14.50
C ARG A 79 0.13 23.09 -13.46
N ILE A 80 -0.19 22.93 -12.17
CA ILE A 80 0.79 22.82 -11.08
C ILE A 80 1.70 21.61 -11.32
N HIS A 81 1.10 20.47 -11.67
CA HIS A 81 1.82 19.21 -11.81
C HIS A 81 2.60 19.14 -13.12
N ARG A 82 2.06 19.68 -14.22
CA ARG A 82 2.78 19.80 -15.49
C ARG A 82 4.03 20.69 -15.38
N LEU A 83 3.98 21.76 -14.58
CA LEU A 83 5.16 22.60 -14.35
C LEU A 83 6.29 21.84 -13.62
N ARG A 84 5.95 20.89 -12.74
CA ARG A 84 6.95 20.09 -12.01
C ARG A 84 7.44 18.85 -12.78
N GLY A 85 6.57 18.23 -13.59
CA GLY A 85 6.98 17.24 -14.60
C GLY A 85 7.09 15.77 -14.15
N HIS A 86 6.88 15.43 -12.88
CA HIS A 86 6.88 14.04 -12.43
C HIS A 86 5.60 13.31 -12.85
N LYS A 87 5.75 12.18 -13.56
CA LYS A 87 4.62 11.40 -14.11
C LYS A 87 3.67 10.92 -13.00
N GLY A 88 4.19 10.28 -11.95
CA GLY A 88 3.37 9.79 -10.85
C GLY A 88 2.62 10.91 -10.15
N GLN A 89 3.23 12.08 -9.99
CA GLN A 89 2.56 13.26 -9.42
C GLN A 89 1.41 13.77 -10.29
N ILE A 90 1.60 13.83 -11.61
CA ILE A 90 0.56 14.25 -12.55
C ILE A 90 -0.65 13.31 -12.48
N GLU A 91 -0.39 12.01 -12.44
CA GLU A 91 -1.45 10.99 -12.41
C GLU A 91 -2.17 10.93 -11.04
N ALA A 92 -1.43 11.05 -9.94
CA ALA A 92 -2.03 11.14 -8.60
C ALA A 92 -2.95 12.37 -8.47
N ALA A 93 -2.52 13.52 -8.99
CA ALA A 93 -3.36 14.72 -9.01
C ALA A 93 -4.62 14.56 -9.86
N ASP A 94 -4.49 13.98 -11.06
CA ASP A 94 -5.64 13.75 -11.93
C ASP A 94 -6.68 12.84 -11.26
N SER A 95 -6.22 11.81 -10.56
CA SER A 95 -7.07 10.88 -9.81
C SER A 95 -7.81 11.58 -8.66
N LEU A 96 -7.09 12.34 -7.82
CA LEU A 96 -7.69 13.10 -6.72
C LEU A 96 -8.74 14.11 -7.24
N ARG A 97 -8.42 14.82 -8.33
CA ARG A 97 -9.33 15.75 -8.99
C ARG A 97 -10.59 15.06 -9.51
N ARG A 98 -10.45 13.91 -10.18
CA ARG A 98 -11.59 13.12 -10.68
C ARG A 98 -12.44 12.56 -9.54
N LEU A 99 -11.81 12.09 -8.47
CA LEU A 99 -12.50 11.56 -7.29
C LEU A 99 -13.34 12.64 -6.60
N MET A 100 -12.88 13.88 -6.53
CA MET A 100 -13.62 14.98 -5.87
C MET A 100 -14.62 15.71 -6.78
N ALA A 101 -14.62 15.43 -8.09
CA ALA A 101 -15.44 16.15 -9.05
C ALA A 101 -16.94 16.05 -8.72
N GLY A 102 -17.59 17.21 -8.60
CA GLY A 102 -19.02 17.30 -8.32
C GLY A 102 -19.41 17.14 -6.85
N SER A 103 -18.47 17.21 -5.91
CA SER A 103 -18.81 17.25 -4.48
C SER A 103 -19.58 18.53 -4.11
N ALA A 104 -20.73 18.37 -3.45
CA ALA A 104 -21.48 19.49 -2.88
C ALA A 104 -20.83 20.03 -1.60
N ILE A 105 -20.09 19.20 -0.86
CA ILE A 105 -19.27 19.64 0.27
C ILE A 105 -18.17 20.57 -0.22
N ARG A 106 -17.46 20.19 -1.29
CA ARG A 106 -16.48 21.08 -1.93
C ARG A 106 -17.10 22.39 -2.41
N ALA A 107 -18.25 22.31 -3.08
CA ALA A 107 -18.95 23.48 -3.59
C ALA A 107 -19.39 24.46 -2.48
N SER A 108 -19.69 23.97 -1.27
CA SER A 108 -20.25 24.78 -0.19
C SER A 108 -19.30 25.84 0.39
N HIS A 109 -18.02 25.78 0.05
CA HIS A 109 -16.99 26.67 0.59
C HIS A 109 -16.05 27.19 -0.50
N LEU A 110 -16.49 27.23 -1.77
CA LEU A 110 -15.70 27.87 -2.84
C LEU A 110 -15.58 29.39 -2.66
N VAL A 111 -16.57 30.01 -2.01
CA VAL A 111 -16.64 31.45 -1.76
C VAL A 111 -16.73 31.68 -0.26
N GLY A 112 -15.93 32.63 0.25
CA GLY A 112 -15.94 32.99 1.67
C GLY A 112 -15.25 31.98 2.58
N ASP A 113 -14.36 31.14 2.05
CA ASP A 113 -13.47 30.32 2.87
C ASP A 113 -12.37 31.20 3.48
N GLU A 114 -12.33 31.28 4.80
CA GLU A 114 -11.34 32.07 5.54
C GLU A 114 -9.95 31.41 5.56
N ARG A 115 -9.85 30.12 5.17
CA ARG A 115 -8.58 29.40 5.14
C ARG A 115 -7.73 29.86 3.95
N VAL A 116 -6.51 30.28 4.27
CA VAL A 116 -5.54 30.73 3.26
C VAL A 116 -4.90 29.55 2.53
N GLN A 117 -4.56 28.47 3.24
CA GLN A 117 -3.95 27.27 2.68
C GLN A 117 -4.33 26.03 3.49
N ASP A 118 -4.60 24.92 2.79
CA ASP A 118 -4.74 23.62 3.44
C ASP A 118 -3.39 23.09 3.98
N PRO A 119 -3.44 22.29 5.06
CA PRO A 119 -2.29 21.55 5.56
C PRO A 119 -1.65 20.65 4.49
N TYR A 120 -0.36 20.38 4.63
CA TYR A 120 0.38 19.59 3.64
C TYR A 120 -0.15 18.16 3.47
N CYS A 121 -0.74 17.56 4.51
CA CYS A 121 -1.33 16.22 4.39
C CYS A 121 -2.49 16.17 3.37
N LEU A 122 -3.14 17.31 3.08
CA LEU A 122 -4.12 17.45 2.01
C LEU A 122 -3.49 17.98 0.71
N ARG A 123 -2.72 19.07 0.82
CA ARG A 123 -2.20 19.82 -0.32
C ARG A 123 -1.07 19.12 -1.07
N CYS A 124 -0.23 18.38 -0.36
CA CYS A 124 0.94 17.70 -0.92
C CYS A 124 0.65 16.25 -1.31
N GLN A 125 -0.61 15.82 -1.32
CA GLN A 125 -0.99 14.46 -1.72
C GLN A 125 -0.45 14.08 -3.11
N PRO A 126 -0.58 14.90 -4.17
CA PRO A 126 0.00 14.56 -5.47
C PRO A 126 1.51 14.33 -5.42
N GLN A 127 2.23 15.16 -4.66
CA GLN A 127 3.69 15.14 -4.58
C GLN A 127 4.17 13.86 -3.88
N VAL A 128 3.58 13.52 -2.74
CA VAL A 128 3.99 12.38 -1.92
C VAL A 128 3.49 11.06 -2.52
N MET A 129 2.21 10.98 -2.86
CA MET A 129 1.64 9.77 -3.49
C MET A 129 2.23 9.55 -4.88
N GLY A 130 2.47 10.63 -5.64
CA GLY A 130 3.13 10.53 -6.93
C GLY A 130 4.56 10.00 -6.87
N ALA A 131 5.33 10.41 -5.86
CA ALA A 131 6.66 9.86 -5.62
C ALA A 131 6.60 8.37 -5.26
N ALA A 132 5.65 7.97 -4.39
CA ALA A 132 5.42 6.56 -4.07
C ALA A 132 5.07 5.73 -5.32
N LEU A 133 4.20 6.24 -6.19
CA LEU A 133 3.82 5.59 -7.44
C LEU A 133 5.02 5.39 -8.39
N ASP A 134 5.84 6.42 -8.57
CA ASP A 134 7.00 6.35 -9.47
C ASP A 134 8.04 5.31 -8.98
N ILE A 135 8.30 5.24 -7.67
CA ILE A 135 9.26 4.28 -7.13
C ILE A 135 8.70 2.85 -7.08
N LEU A 136 7.39 2.67 -6.88
CA LEU A 136 6.75 1.35 -6.99
C LEU A 136 6.82 0.80 -8.43
N ARG A 137 6.67 1.67 -9.44
CA ARG A 137 6.85 1.32 -10.86
C ARG A 137 8.27 0.88 -11.19
N GLN A 138 9.25 1.56 -10.59
CA GLN A 138 10.64 1.16 -10.72
C GLN A 138 10.86 -0.24 -10.14
N ALA A 139 10.37 -0.51 -8.92
CA ALA A 139 10.45 -1.83 -8.30
C ALA A 139 9.74 -2.90 -9.14
N ALA A 140 8.55 -2.60 -9.67
CA ALA A 140 7.80 -3.50 -10.56
C ALA A 140 8.61 -3.89 -11.80
N THR A 141 9.28 -2.92 -12.42
CA THR A 141 10.12 -3.16 -13.60
C THR A 141 11.27 -4.12 -13.27
N THR A 142 11.97 -3.89 -12.16
CA THR A 142 13.05 -4.77 -11.69
C THR A 142 12.55 -6.18 -11.40
N LEU A 143 11.44 -6.31 -10.66
CA LEU A 143 10.89 -7.62 -10.28
C LEU A 143 10.32 -8.38 -11.47
N ALA A 144 9.78 -7.71 -12.48
CA ALA A 144 9.32 -8.35 -13.71
C ALA A 144 10.49 -8.95 -14.52
N ILE A 145 11.65 -8.27 -14.55
CA ILE A 145 12.86 -8.81 -15.17
C ILE A 145 13.32 -10.04 -14.39
N GLU A 146 13.42 -9.93 -13.07
CA GLU A 146 13.89 -11.03 -12.21
C GLU A 146 12.98 -12.26 -12.28
N ALA A 147 11.66 -12.06 -12.31
CA ALA A 147 10.69 -13.15 -12.39
C ALA A 147 10.82 -14.00 -13.67
N ASN A 148 11.42 -13.45 -14.72
CA ASN A 148 11.67 -14.13 -16.00
C ASN A 148 13.15 -14.51 -16.19
N GLY A 149 14.03 -14.22 -15.22
CA GLY A 149 15.46 -14.45 -15.31
C GLY A 149 15.87 -15.90 -15.02
N VAL A 150 17.03 -16.31 -15.57
CA VAL A 150 17.69 -17.56 -15.19
C VAL A 150 18.68 -17.26 -14.07
N THR A 151 18.33 -17.69 -12.85
CA THR A 151 19.02 -17.28 -11.62
C THR A 151 19.82 -18.39 -10.95
N ASP A 152 19.76 -19.63 -11.45
CA ASP A 152 20.54 -20.74 -10.91
C ASP A 152 21.99 -20.73 -11.43
N ASN A 153 22.82 -21.63 -10.91
CA ASN A 153 24.22 -21.76 -11.30
C ASN A 153 24.75 -23.19 -11.08
N PRO A 154 25.68 -23.71 -11.92
CA PRO A 154 26.21 -23.12 -13.16
C PRO A 154 25.19 -23.09 -14.31
N LEU A 155 25.39 -22.19 -15.27
CA LEU A 155 24.57 -22.11 -16.48
C LEU A 155 25.11 -23.06 -17.54
N ILE A 156 24.23 -23.82 -18.18
CA ILE A 156 24.57 -24.74 -19.26
C ILE A 156 24.16 -24.08 -20.58
N PHE A 157 25.10 -24.01 -21.53
CA PHE A 157 24.89 -23.48 -22.88
C PHE A 157 25.02 -24.65 -23.87
N PRO A 158 23.91 -25.34 -24.21
CA PRO A 158 23.95 -26.55 -25.02
C PRO A 158 24.51 -26.33 -26.41
N GLU A 159 24.32 -25.13 -26.97
CA GLU A 159 24.78 -24.77 -28.32
C GLU A 159 26.31 -24.77 -28.42
N THR A 160 27.01 -24.43 -27.35
CA THR A 160 28.48 -24.43 -27.27
C THR A 160 29.04 -25.63 -26.50
N GLY A 161 28.19 -26.35 -25.76
CA GLY A 161 28.60 -27.45 -24.89
C GLY A 161 29.30 -26.99 -23.61
N GLU A 162 29.14 -25.72 -23.24
CA GLU A 162 29.84 -25.11 -22.10
C GLU A 162 28.98 -25.06 -20.85
N ALA A 163 29.64 -25.20 -19.69
CA ALA A 163 29.08 -24.90 -18.38
C ALA A 163 29.82 -23.70 -17.80
N LEU A 164 29.11 -22.58 -17.63
CA LEU A 164 29.69 -21.34 -17.10
C LEU A 164 29.23 -21.13 -15.66
N SER A 165 30.20 -20.93 -14.75
CA SER A 165 29.90 -20.51 -13.38
C SER A 165 29.90 -18.98 -13.31
N GLY A 166 28.75 -18.40 -12.97
CA GLY A 166 28.53 -16.98 -12.74
C GLY A 166 27.94 -16.72 -11.34
N GLY A 167 27.14 -15.65 -11.23
CA GLY A 167 26.59 -15.18 -9.97
C GLY A 167 25.13 -14.71 -10.04
N ASN A 168 24.34 -15.22 -11.00
CA ASN A 168 22.95 -14.79 -11.19
C ASN A 168 22.03 -15.08 -9.98
N PHE A 169 22.46 -15.92 -9.03
CA PHE A 169 21.75 -16.15 -7.77
C PHE A 169 21.87 -14.99 -6.77
N HIS A 170 22.73 -14.00 -7.03
CA HIS A 170 22.91 -12.86 -6.14
C HIS A 170 21.76 -11.85 -6.31
N ALA A 171 20.78 -11.91 -5.41
CA ALA A 171 19.52 -11.17 -5.48
C ALA A 171 19.60 -9.65 -5.16
N GLU A 172 20.71 -8.98 -5.43
CA GLU A 172 20.88 -7.54 -5.11
C GLU A 172 19.80 -6.65 -5.75
N PRO A 173 19.41 -6.85 -7.03
CA PRO A 173 18.34 -6.07 -7.63
C PRO A 173 17.01 -6.21 -6.90
N VAL A 174 16.71 -7.42 -6.41
CA VAL A 174 15.50 -7.71 -5.63
C VAL A 174 15.55 -7.04 -4.25
N ALA A 175 16.72 -7.03 -3.60
CA ALA A 175 16.92 -6.36 -2.32
C ALA A 175 16.62 -4.85 -2.44
N PHE A 176 17.18 -4.19 -3.45
CA PHE A 176 16.87 -2.77 -3.71
C PHE A 176 15.40 -2.54 -4.04
N ALA A 177 14.79 -3.40 -4.86
CA ALA A 177 13.37 -3.29 -5.18
C ALA A 177 12.49 -3.41 -3.91
N ALA A 178 12.79 -4.36 -3.04
CA ALA A 178 12.08 -4.54 -1.77
C ALA A 178 12.25 -3.32 -0.85
N ASP A 179 13.47 -2.78 -0.72
CA ASP A 179 13.72 -1.60 0.10
C ASP A 179 13.00 -0.35 -0.44
N ILE A 180 12.93 -0.19 -1.76
CA ILE A 180 12.15 0.86 -2.41
C ILE A 180 10.65 0.72 -2.10
N ILE A 181 10.08 -0.49 -2.22
CA ILE A 181 8.66 -0.73 -1.91
C ILE A 181 8.35 -0.36 -0.46
N ALA A 182 9.25 -0.68 0.48
CA ALA A 182 9.06 -0.32 1.87
C ALA A 182 9.01 1.18 2.14
N LEU A 183 9.84 1.97 1.44
CA LEU A 183 9.80 3.44 1.53
C LEU A 183 8.42 3.95 1.10
N ALA A 184 7.89 3.44 -0.01
CA ALA A 184 6.57 3.79 -0.50
C ALA A 184 5.46 3.46 0.52
N ILE A 185 5.44 2.23 1.05
CA ILE A 185 4.45 1.80 2.06
C ILE A 185 4.50 2.70 3.30
N CYS A 186 5.71 3.01 3.79
CA CYS A 186 5.91 3.84 4.97
C CYS A 186 5.36 5.25 4.75
N GLU A 187 5.64 5.88 3.59
CA GLU A 187 5.19 7.24 3.31
C GLU A 187 3.68 7.32 2.99
N ILE A 188 3.11 6.29 2.36
CA ILE A 188 1.65 6.20 2.16
C ILE A 188 0.93 6.18 3.53
N GLY A 189 1.37 5.33 4.45
CA GLY A 189 0.81 5.25 5.80
C GLY A 189 1.05 6.54 6.60
N SER A 190 2.26 7.11 6.52
CA SER A 190 2.62 8.38 7.18
C SER A 190 1.70 9.52 6.77
N LEU A 191 1.44 9.68 5.46
CA LEU A 191 0.57 10.73 4.95
C LEU A 191 -0.90 10.53 5.36
N ALA A 192 -1.39 9.29 5.32
CA ALA A 192 -2.75 8.95 5.77
C ALA A 192 -2.95 9.23 7.26
N GLU A 193 -1.99 8.86 8.11
CA GLU A 193 -2.05 9.14 9.55
C GLU A 193 -2.07 10.65 9.84
N ARG A 194 -1.30 11.45 9.09
CA ARG A 194 -1.35 12.93 9.21
C ARG A 194 -2.72 13.51 8.80
N ARG A 195 -3.46 12.85 7.89
CA ARG A 195 -4.85 13.25 7.58
C ARG A 195 -5.81 12.84 8.68
N VAL A 196 -5.64 11.66 9.30
CA VAL A 196 -6.40 11.26 10.51
C VAL A 196 -6.19 12.28 11.63
N ALA A 197 -4.94 12.62 11.93
CA ALA A 197 -4.60 13.57 12.99
C ALA A 197 -5.19 14.97 12.72
N MET A 198 -5.24 15.40 11.45
CA MET A 198 -5.87 16.66 11.06
C MET A 198 -7.40 16.61 11.21
N LEU A 199 -8.06 15.52 10.82
CA LEU A 199 -9.52 15.39 10.89
C LEU A 199 -10.06 15.40 12.33
N VAL A 200 -9.31 14.84 13.28
CA VAL A 200 -9.74 14.79 14.69
C VAL A 200 -9.46 16.09 15.45
N ASP A 201 -8.65 16.98 14.88
CA ASP A 201 -8.33 18.29 15.45
C ASP A 201 -9.37 19.33 14.99
N PRO A 202 -10.21 19.88 15.88
CA PRO A 202 -11.23 20.86 15.51
C PRO A 202 -10.63 22.16 14.97
N ALA A 203 -9.42 22.55 15.38
CA ALA A 203 -8.77 23.77 14.92
C ALA A 203 -8.31 23.67 13.47
N LEU A 204 -7.99 22.46 13.00
CA LEU A 204 -7.53 22.22 11.63
C LEU A 204 -8.68 21.78 10.70
N SER A 205 -9.58 20.94 11.19
CA SER A 205 -10.66 20.35 10.38
C SER A 205 -11.95 21.18 10.35
N GLY A 206 -12.21 22.00 11.38
CA GLY A 206 -13.51 22.63 11.59
C GLY A 206 -14.64 21.63 11.96
N LEU A 207 -14.31 20.37 12.22
CA LEU A 207 -15.23 19.33 12.66
C LEU A 207 -15.26 19.24 14.20
N PRO A 208 -16.26 18.56 14.81
CA PRO A 208 -16.24 18.28 16.24
C PRO A 208 -14.97 17.54 16.67
N ALA A 209 -14.41 17.91 17.82
CA ALA A 209 -13.19 17.29 18.34
C ALA A 209 -13.32 15.76 18.40
N PHE A 210 -12.32 15.05 17.88
CA PHE A 210 -12.30 13.59 17.78
C PHE A 210 -13.51 12.98 17.03
N LEU A 211 -14.16 13.75 16.17
CA LEU A 211 -15.24 13.33 15.29
C LEU A 211 -16.46 12.72 16.04
N THR A 212 -16.71 13.19 17.27
CA THR A 212 -17.87 12.79 18.07
C THR A 212 -18.89 13.93 18.20
N PRO A 213 -20.21 13.65 18.18
CA PRO A 213 -21.23 14.67 18.40
C PRO A 213 -21.21 15.29 19.81
N LYS A 214 -20.60 14.61 20.80
CA LYS A 214 -20.59 15.03 22.22
C LYS A 214 -19.16 15.00 22.79
N PRO A 215 -18.27 15.89 22.34
CA PRO A 215 -16.89 15.92 22.82
C PRO A 215 -16.83 16.19 24.34
N GLY A 216 -15.88 15.57 25.02
CA GLY A 216 -15.69 15.65 26.48
C GLY A 216 -16.51 14.63 27.28
N LEU A 217 -17.64 14.16 26.74
CA LEU A 217 -18.36 12.99 27.26
C LEU A 217 -17.95 11.71 26.52
N ASN A 218 -17.82 11.80 25.20
CA ASN A 218 -17.35 10.73 24.33
C ASN A 218 -15.92 11.04 23.84
N SER A 219 -15.10 10.00 23.67
CA SER A 219 -13.74 10.08 23.14
C SER A 219 -13.67 9.89 21.62
N GLY A 220 -14.69 9.33 20.99
CA GLY A 220 -14.78 9.20 19.54
C GLY A 220 -13.55 8.51 18.92
N PHE A 221 -12.90 9.21 17.99
CA PHE A 221 -11.74 8.72 17.24
C PHE A 221 -10.38 8.94 17.94
N MET A 222 -10.36 9.34 19.22
CA MET A 222 -9.13 9.57 19.97
C MET A 222 -8.20 8.33 19.99
N ILE A 223 -8.71 7.17 20.39
CA ILE A 223 -7.89 5.94 20.44
C ILE A 223 -7.59 5.38 19.04
N PRO A 224 -8.52 5.37 18.08
CA PRO A 224 -8.19 5.06 16.68
C PRO A 224 -7.02 5.89 16.14
N GLN A 225 -6.95 7.20 16.44
CA GLN A 225 -5.80 8.03 16.05
C GLN A 225 -4.49 7.52 16.67
N VAL A 226 -4.49 7.17 17.96
CA VAL A 226 -3.30 6.60 18.63
C VAL A 226 -2.87 5.28 18.00
N THR A 227 -3.81 4.43 17.63
CA THR A 227 -3.53 3.18 16.90
C THR A 227 -2.87 3.47 15.55
N ALA A 228 -3.39 4.42 14.77
CA ALA A 228 -2.77 4.81 13.49
C ALA A 228 -1.33 5.31 13.68
N ALA A 229 -1.09 6.15 14.70
CA ALA A 229 0.24 6.65 15.02
C ALA A 229 1.23 5.53 15.39
N ALA A 230 0.79 4.53 16.16
CA ALA A 230 1.60 3.38 16.53
C ALA A 230 2.01 2.54 15.30
N LEU A 231 1.06 2.24 14.41
CA LEU A 231 1.30 1.46 13.19
C LEU A 231 2.28 2.15 12.23
N VAL A 232 2.15 3.47 12.05
CA VAL A 232 3.12 4.25 11.27
C VAL A 232 4.51 4.24 11.91
N SER A 233 4.58 4.39 13.24
CA SER A 233 5.85 4.37 13.97
C SER A 233 6.59 3.03 13.81
N GLU A 234 5.86 1.93 13.82
CA GLU A 234 6.42 0.60 13.59
C GLU A 234 6.96 0.46 12.16
N ASN A 235 6.22 0.95 11.15
CA ASN A 235 6.68 0.93 9.77
C ASN A 235 7.96 1.74 9.54
N LYS A 236 8.19 2.83 10.27
CA LYS A 236 9.44 3.61 10.17
C LYS A 236 10.67 2.77 10.56
N GLN A 237 10.58 1.97 11.61
CA GLN A 237 11.67 1.07 12.01
C GLN A 237 11.84 -0.05 11.00
N ARG A 238 10.73 -0.62 10.53
CA ARG A 238 10.76 -1.69 9.52
C ARG A 238 11.28 -1.21 8.17
N ALA A 239 11.21 0.08 7.85
CA ALA A 239 11.67 0.67 6.59
C ALA A 239 13.20 0.81 6.46
N TYR A 240 13.97 0.49 7.52
CA TYR A 240 15.43 0.45 7.43
C TYR A 240 15.87 -0.52 6.31
N PRO A 241 16.79 -0.10 5.42
CA PRO A 241 17.17 -0.90 4.25
C PRO A 241 17.87 -2.19 4.68
N ALA A 242 17.40 -3.34 4.18
CA ALA A 242 18.06 -4.62 4.38
C ALA A 242 19.24 -4.78 3.41
N SER A 243 19.17 -4.17 2.23
CA SER A 243 20.14 -4.33 1.14
C SER A 243 21.53 -3.74 1.43
N VAL A 244 21.67 -2.96 2.50
CA VAL A 244 22.96 -2.35 2.88
C VAL A 244 23.71 -3.20 3.92
N ASP A 245 23.11 -4.31 4.36
CA ASP A 245 23.73 -5.26 5.28
C ASP A 245 24.24 -6.48 4.50
N SER A 246 25.36 -7.03 4.97
CA SER A 246 25.98 -8.24 4.42
C SER A 246 26.90 -8.85 5.47
N ILE A 247 26.77 -10.15 5.71
CA ILE A 247 27.61 -10.90 6.66
C ILE A 247 28.21 -12.10 5.91
N PRO A 248 29.53 -12.26 5.89
CA PRO A 248 30.18 -13.33 5.14
C PRO A 248 29.84 -14.70 5.74
N THR A 249 29.58 -15.69 4.88
CA THR A 249 29.31 -17.06 5.28
C THR A 249 30.22 -18.06 4.57
N SER A 250 30.09 -19.35 4.90
CA SER A 250 30.81 -20.43 4.22
C SER A 250 32.33 -20.22 4.15
N ALA A 251 32.94 -19.83 5.29
CA ALA A 251 34.37 -19.53 5.40
C ALA A 251 34.86 -18.46 4.40
N ASN A 252 34.08 -17.39 4.21
CA ASN A 252 34.29 -16.28 3.27
C ASN A 252 34.19 -16.68 1.79
N GLN A 253 33.64 -17.86 1.46
CA GLN A 253 33.29 -18.17 0.08
C GLN A 253 32.09 -17.36 -0.40
N GLU A 254 31.15 -17.07 0.51
CA GLU A 254 30.04 -16.14 0.32
C GLU A 254 30.35 -14.87 1.12
N ASP A 255 31.27 -14.05 0.61
CA ASP A 255 31.79 -12.86 1.30
C ASP A 255 30.90 -11.62 1.16
N HIS A 256 29.95 -11.65 0.22
CA HIS A 256 28.93 -10.63 0.03
C HIS A 256 27.58 -11.25 -0.32
N VAL A 257 26.50 -10.79 0.34
CA VAL A 257 25.13 -11.24 0.10
C VAL A 257 24.16 -10.05 0.11
N SER A 258 22.97 -10.22 -0.47
CA SER A 258 22.01 -9.14 -0.70
C SER A 258 20.97 -8.89 0.39
N MET A 259 20.80 -9.85 1.30
CA MET A 259 19.71 -9.84 2.30
C MET A 259 18.29 -9.70 1.71
N ALA A 260 18.11 -9.98 0.41
CA ALA A 260 16.83 -9.77 -0.30
C ALA A 260 15.64 -10.48 0.36
N ALA A 261 15.85 -11.68 0.93
CA ALA A 261 14.80 -12.42 1.63
C ALA A 261 14.27 -11.68 2.87
N HIS A 262 15.15 -11.02 3.63
CA HIS A 262 14.75 -10.18 4.76
C HIS A 262 14.04 -8.90 4.30
N GLY A 263 14.59 -8.26 3.25
CA GLY A 263 13.99 -7.08 2.63
C GLY A 263 12.58 -7.34 2.07
N ALA A 264 12.37 -8.50 1.45
CA ALA A 264 11.09 -8.88 0.85
C ALA A 264 10.05 -9.32 1.90
N ARG A 265 10.44 -10.17 2.86
CA ARG A 265 9.52 -10.75 3.86
C ARG A 265 8.84 -9.70 4.75
N ARG A 266 9.52 -8.58 5.02
CA ARG A 266 8.96 -7.51 5.88
C ARG A 266 7.81 -6.73 5.23
N LEU A 267 7.68 -6.76 3.90
CA LEU A 267 6.75 -5.91 3.17
C LEU A 267 5.28 -6.21 3.49
N LEU A 268 4.88 -7.48 3.54
CA LEU A 268 3.48 -7.85 3.83
C LEU A 268 3.01 -7.29 5.18
N GLY A 269 3.80 -7.47 6.24
CA GLY A 269 3.47 -6.90 7.55
C GLY A 269 3.50 -5.36 7.57
N MET A 270 4.31 -4.72 6.73
CA MET A 270 4.27 -3.26 6.58
C MET A 270 2.99 -2.79 5.87
N VAL A 271 2.54 -3.53 4.85
CA VAL A 271 1.27 -3.26 4.17
C VAL A 271 0.11 -3.46 5.14
N GLU A 272 0.09 -4.53 5.94
CA GLU A 272 -0.93 -4.75 6.98
C GLU A 272 -1.05 -3.55 7.93
N ASN A 273 0.09 -3.05 8.44
CA ASN A 273 0.13 -1.85 9.28
C ASN A 273 -0.45 -0.62 8.56
N ALA A 274 -0.05 -0.38 7.29
CA ALA A 274 -0.53 0.75 6.52
C ALA A 274 -2.02 0.63 6.15
N CYS A 275 -2.53 -0.57 5.88
CA CYS A 275 -3.95 -0.85 5.70
C CYS A 275 -4.74 -0.56 6.97
N GLY A 276 -4.18 -0.83 8.15
CA GLY A 276 -4.71 -0.41 9.45
C GLY A 276 -4.92 1.11 9.52
N VAL A 277 -3.89 1.87 9.14
CA VAL A 277 -3.94 3.34 9.12
C VAL A 277 -4.98 3.86 8.11
N VAL A 278 -4.97 3.35 6.88
CA VAL A 278 -5.91 3.74 5.82
C VAL A 278 -7.35 3.34 6.17
N GLY A 279 -7.56 2.22 6.86
CA GLY A 279 -8.86 1.81 7.37
C GLY A 279 -9.39 2.77 8.45
N ILE A 280 -8.53 3.23 9.35
CA ILE A 280 -8.89 4.27 10.34
C ILE A 280 -9.23 5.59 9.63
N GLU A 281 -8.44 5.97 8.63
CA GLU A 281 -8.70 7.14 7.80
C GLU A 281 -10.05 7.06 7.09
N LEU A 282 -10.37 5.91 6.48
CA LEU A 282 -11.65 5.68 5.81
C LEU A 282 -12.84 5.96 6.74
N LEU A 283 -12.79 5.45 7.97
CA LEU A 283 -13.85 5.67 8.96
C LEU A 283 -13.93 7.12 9.41
N ALA A 284 -12.77 7.75 9.67
CA ALA A 284 -12.68 9.14 10.11
C ALA A 284 -13.24 10.08 9.03
N ALA A 285 -12.84 9.89 7.77
CA ALA A 285 -13.31 10.69 6.66
C ALA A 285 -14.80 10.49 6.38
N ALA A 286 -15.29 9.24 6.42
CA ALA A 286 -16.72 8.96 6.30
C ALA A 286 -17.55 9.63 7.41
N GLN A 287 -17.05 9.60 8.65
CA GLN A 287 -17.66 10.28 9.80
C GLN A 287 -17.65 11.80 9.62
N GLY A 288 -16.53 12.37 9.17
CA GLY A 288 -16.42 13.79 8.86
C GLY A 288 -17.44 14.26 7.82
N CYS A 289 -17.60 13.51 6.73
CA CYS A 289 -18.63 13.79 5.73
C CYS A 289 -20.07 13.65 6.26
N ASP A 290 -20.33 12.86 7.31
CA ASP A 290 -21.67 12.78 7.91
C ASP A 290 -22.07 14.11 8.59
N PHE A 291 -21.10 14.81 9.21
CA PHE A 291 -21.34 16.12 9.84
C PHE A 291 -21.68 17.24 8.84
N HIS A 292 -21.60 16.97 7.55
CA HIS A 292 -21.97 17.94 6.50
C HIS A 292 -23.34 17.68 5.89
N ARG A 293 -24.04 16.61 6.29
CA ARG A 293 -25.39 16.33 5.78
C ARG A 293 -26.33 17.54 6.00
N PRO A 294 -27.19 17.87 5.02
CA PRO A 294 -27.55 17.07 3.84
C PRO A 294 -26.59 17.19 2.64
N LEU A 295 -25.48 17.93 2.72
CA LEU A 295 -24.50 17.98 1.63
C LEU A 295 -23.90 16.58 1.38
N ALA A 296 -23.77 16.23 0.11
CA ALA A 296 -23.14 14.98 -0.34
C ALA A 296 -21.75 15.26 -0.91
N THR A 297 -20.84 14.28 -0.78
CA THR A 297 -19.58 14.28 -1.53
C THR A 297 -19.83 13.93 -3.01
N SER A 298 -18.77 13.74 -3.79
CA SER A 298 -18.89 13.32 -5.19
C SER A 298 -19.57 11.95 -5.30
N LYS A 299 -20.09 11.63 -6.50
CA LYS A 299 -20.72 10.33 -6.76
C LYS A 299 -19.78 9.15 -6.44
N SER A 300 -18.51 9.25 -6.81
CA SER A 300 -17.52 8.20 -6.58
C SER A 300 -17.25 8.00 -5.09
N LEU A 301 -17.11 9.08 -4.34
CA LEU A 301 -16.84 9.04 -2.90
C LEU A 301 -18.09 8.65 -2.09
N GLU A 302 -19.30 9.00 -2.54
CA GLU A 302 -20.54 8.50 -1.94
C GLU A 302 -20.69 6.98 -2.11
N ALA A 303 -20.22 6.39 -3.22
CA ALA A 303 -20.22 4.94 -3.39
C ALA A 303 -19.37 4.25 -2.31
N VAL A 304 -18.18 4.79 -2.04
CA VAL A 304 -17.27 4.32 -0.98
C VAL A 304 -17.90 4.49 0.39
N ARG A 305 -18.47 5.66 0.70
CA ARG A 305 -19.21 5.89 1.95
C ARG A 305 -20.38 4.93 2.11
N GLY A 306 -21.08 4.60 1.02
CA GLY A 306 -22.15 3.61 1.02
C GLY A 306 -21.68 2.21 1.44
N LEU A 307 -20.50 1.78 0.97
CA LEU A 307 -19.88 0.53 1.42
C LEU A 307 -19.57 0.57 2.91
N VAL A 308 -18.98 1.66 3.40
CA VAL A 308 -18.67 1.83 4.83
C VAL A 308 -19.95 1.79 5.67
N ARG A 309 -20.97 2.59 5.30
CA ARG A 309 -22.19 2.76 6.11
C ARG A 309 -23.11 1.54 6.10
N ARG A 310 -22.97 0.64 5.13
CA ARG A 310 -23.64 -0.67 5.15
C ARG A 310 -23.20 -1.52 6.35
N ASP A 311 -21.90 -1.51 6.65
CA ASP A 311 -21.31 -2.44 7.63
C ASP A 311 -20.86 -1.73 8.92
N VAL A 312 -20.61 -0.42 8.86
CA VAL A 312 -20.15 0.44 9.96
C VAL A 312 -21.04 1.70 10.06
N PRO A 313 -22.01 1.70 11.01
CA PRO A 313 -22.89 2.85 11.24
C PRO A 313 -22.14 4.12 11.67
N HIS A 314 -22.79 5.27 11.52
CA HIS A 314 -22.34 6.54 12.10
C HIS A 314 -22.01 6.38 13.60
N LEU A 315 -21.02 7.13 14.10
CA LEU A 315 -20.66 7.10 15.51
C LEU A 315 -21.40 8.21 16.29
N ASP A 316 -22.56 7.88 16.87
CA ASP A 316 -23.33 8.80 17.70
C ASP A 316 -22.81 8.91 19.14
N ASN A 317 -22.47 7.76 19.74
CA ASN A 317 -21.88 7.64 21.07
C ASN A 317 -20.75 6.62 21.02
N ASP A 318 -19.86 6.66 22.01
CA ASP A 318 -18.76 5.70 22.08
C ASP A 318 -19.27 4.25 22.10
N ARG A 319 -18.55 3.40 21.38
CA ARG A 319 -18.77 1.96 21.33
C ARG A 319 -17.43 1.25 21.22
N TYR A 320 -17.45 -0.07 21.44
CA TYR A 320 -16.28 -0.89 21.18
C TYR A 320 -15.89 -0.78 19.70
N PHE A 321 -14.76 -0.13 19.43
CA PHE A 321 -14.41 0.37 18.09
C PHE A 321 -13.73 -0.69 17.20
N HIS A 322 -13.13 -1.73 17.80
CA HIS A 322 -12.36 -2.74 17.07
C HIS A 322 -13.13 -3.46 15.95
N PRO A 323 -14.41 -3.87 16.12
CA PRO A 323 -15.16 -4.50 15.03
C PRO A 323 -15.34 -3.59 13.81
N ASP A 324 -15.44 -2.28 14.02
CA ASP A 324 -15.54 -1.31 12.94
C ASP A 324 -14.20 -1.17 12.20
N LEU A 325 -13.09 -1.15 12.95
CA LEU A 325 -11.75 -1.16 12.38
C LEU A 325 -11.52 -2.41 11.52
N ALA A 326 -11.86 -3.59 12.04
CA ALA A 326 -11.68 -4.84 11.30
C ALA A 326 -12.43 -4.84 9.97
N LYS A 327 -13.67 -4.31 9.95
CA LYS A 327 -14.47 -4.15 8.71
C LYS A 327 -13.83 -3.14 7.75
N ALA A 328 -13.37 -2.00 8.25
CA ALA A 328 -12.72 -0.99 7.42
C ALA A 328 -11.41 -1.51 6.81
N ILE A 329 -10.60 -2.22 7.60
CA ILE A 329 -9.37 -2.86 7.12
C ILE A 329 -9.70 -3.89 6.05
N ALA A 330 -10.73 -4.72 6.25
CA ALA A 330 -11.15 -5.69 5.24
C ALA A 330 -11.59 -5.03 3.92
N LEU A 331 -12.25 -3.87 3.97
CA LEU A 331 -12.61 -3.09 2.77
C LEU A 331 -11.37 -2.56 2.03
N VAL A 332 -10.32 -2.18 2.77
CA VAL A 332 -9.04 -1.76 2.20
C VAL A 332 -8.34 -2.96 1.57
N THR A 333 -8.11 -4.03 2.33
CA THR A 333 -7.31 -5.19 1.89
C THR A 333 -7.97 -5.99 0.78
N SER A 334 -9.31 -6.06 0.73
CA SER A 334 -10.03 -6.75 -0.35
C SER A 334 -10.03 -5.99 -1.68
N GLY A 335 -9.64 -4.71 -1.69
CA GLY A 335 -9.74 -3.84 -2.86
C GLY A 335 -11.14 -3.31 -3.15
N GLY A 336 -12.12 -3.57 -2.26
CA GLY A 336 -13.50 -3.14 -2.44
C GLY A 336 -13.67 -1.62 -2.60
N ILE A 337 -12.80 -0.83 -1.96
CA ILE A 337 -12.79 0.63 -2.10
C ILE A 337 -12.34 1.07 -3.50
N VAL A 338 -11.30 0.42 -4.02
CA VAL A 338 -10.76 0.69 -5.36
C VAL A 338 -11.77 0.28 -6.43
N ASP A 339 -12.44 -0.86 -6.26
CA ASP A 339 -13.46 -1.32 -7.19
C ASP A 339 -14.70 -0.42 -7.20
N ALA A 340 -15.09 0.13 -6.04
CA ALA A 340 -16.25 1.03 -5.91
C ALA A 340 -16.12 2.33 -6.72
N VAL A 341 -14.90 2.87 -6.83
CA VAL A 341 -14.63 4.08 -7.64
C VAL A 341 -14.29 3.76 -9.09
N GLY A 342 -14.04 2.48 -9.39
CA GLY A 342 -13.58 2.00 -10.69
C GLY A 342 -12.08 2.18 -10.87
N ARG A 343 -11.36 1.06 -11.10
CA ARG A 343 -9.89 1.03 -11.26
C ARG A 343 -9.33 2.00 -12.31
N HIS A 344 -10.11 2.29 -13.36
CA HIS A 344 -9.72 3.23 -14.43
C HIS A 344 -9.59 4.70 -13.97
N VAL A 345 -10.08 5.03 -12.78
CA VAL A 345 -9.95 6.36 -12.17
C VAL A 345 -8.60 6.53 -11.46
N LEU A 346 -7.92 5.43 -11.13
CA LEU A 346 -6.66 5.40 -10.41
C LEU A 346 -5.52 4.99 -11.36
N PRO A 347 -4.29 5.44 -11.13
CA PRO A 347 -3.16 5.00 -11.93
C PRO A 347 -2.76 3.59 -11.50
N ALA A 348 -2.34 2.78 -12.47
CA ALA A 348 -1.82 1.44 -12.23
C ALA A 348 -0.31 1.49 -11.97
N ILE A 349 0.20 0.60 -11.12
CA ILE A 349 1.64 0.43 -10.94
C ILE A 349 2.22 -0.31 -12.13
N GLU A 350 1.49 -1.25 -12.71
CA GLU A 350 1.85 -1.80 -14.02
C GLU A 350 1.39 -0.88 -15.15
N GLY A 351 2.25 -0.73 -16.16
CA GLY A 351 1.77 -0.33 -17.48
C GLY A 351 0.91 -1.46 -18.00
N ARG A 352 -0.39 -1.46 -17.71
CA ARG A 352 -1.36 -2.28 -18.45
C ARG A 352 -1.24 -1.83 -19.90
N THR A 353 -0.39 -2.50 -20.67
CA THR A 353 -0.50 -2.49 -22.11
C THR A 353 -1.88 -3.06 -22.37
N SER A 354 -2.78 -2.20 -22.83
CA SER A 354 -4.01 -2.65 -23.46
C SER A 354 -3.59 -3.57 -24.61
N SER A 355 -3.63 -4.89 -24.38
CA SER A 355 -3.64 -5.88 -25.45
C SER A 355 -5.00 -5.86 -26.12
#